data_AF-A0AAQ4E018-F1
#
_entry.id   AF-A0AAQ4E018-F1
#
_cell.length_a   1.000
_cell.length_b   1.000
_cell.length_c   1.000
_cell.angle_alpha   90.00
_cell.angle_beta   90.00
_cell.angle_gamma   90.00
#
_symmetry.space_group_name_H-M   'P 1'
#
loop_
_entity.id
_entity.type
_entity.pdbx_description
1 polymer ?
#
loop_
_entity_poly.entity_id
_entity_poly.type
_entity_poly.pdbx_seq_one_letter_code
_entity_poly.pdbx_strand_id
1 'polypeptide(L)'
;MAESDIFCDRLAILSYGNFMVLGRTVDIKQTCGQRCNVVIKMSSEQHGKKASKLISRSVSDMFPNSVIAEVRKDQIWFRIKDESIYWSDVFDGLETLKGRLKFGDYLVNDVSLGEIYLGYARERKMVDFGTIEIKYFDKMRPPSELETTLGAVGVPSAAGPPQASNS
;
A
#
# COMPACT_ATOMS: atom_id res chain seq x y z
N MET A 1 -8.81 1.10 -13.97
CA MET A 1 -7.72 1.54 -13.08
C MET A 1 -6.33 1.00 -13.46
N ALA A 2 -6.19 0.17 -14.51
CA ALA A 2 -4.88 -0.32 -14.95
C ALA A 2 -4.04 0.75 -15.67
N GLU A 3 -4.70 1.71 -16.33
CA GLU A 3 -4.03 2.84 -17.01
C GLU A 3 -3.24 3.71 -16.02
N SER A 4 -3.80 3.99 -14.84
CA SER A 4 -3.12 4.76 -13.80
C SER A 4 -1.92 4.03 -13.19
N ASP A 5 -1.81 2.71 -13.38
CA ASP A 5 -0.64 1.93 -12.97
C ASP A 5 0.57 2.15 -13.89
N ILE A 6 0.32 2.64 -15.11
CA ILE A 6 1.31 2.80 -16.17
C ILE A 6 1.67 4.28 -16.37
N PHE A 7 0.68 5.18 -16.35
CA PHE A 7 0.87 6.58 -16.75
C PHE A 7 1.03 7.57 -15.59
N CYS A 8 0.69 7.20 -14.36
CA CYS A 8 0.69 8.14 -13.24
C CYS A 8 1.96 8.04 -12.39
N ASP A 9 2.70 9.13 -12.29
CA ASP A 9 3.85 9.24 -11.38
C ASP A 9 3.43 9.51 -9.92
N ARG A 10 2.31 10.21 -9.73
CA ARG A 10 1.69 10.53 -8.43
C ARG A 10 0.22 10.16 -8.45
N LEU A 11 -0.28 9.69 -7.32
CA LEU A 11 -1.67 9.27 -7.15
C LEU A 11 -2.23 9.73 -5.81
N ALA A 12 -3.54 9.98 -5.81
CA ALA A 12 -4.34 10.27 -4.64
C ALA A 12 -5.50 9.26 -4.55
N ILE A 13 -5.71 8.67 -3.37
CA ILE A 13 -6.87 7.82 -3.09
C ILE A 13 -7.87 8.64 -2.27
N LEU A 14 -9.00 8.97 -2.89
CA LEU A 14 -10.11 9.68 -2.26
C LEU A 14 -11.18 8.66 -1.82
N SER A 15 -11.69 8.80 -0.60
CA SER A 15 -12.80 8.00 -0.08
C SER A 15 -13.76 8.88 0.72
N TYR A 16 -15.01 9.00 0.26
CA TYR A 16 -16.07 9.81 0.90
C TYR A 16 -15.63 11.24 1.23
N GLY A 17 -15.07 11.92 0.24
CA GLY A 17 -14.65 13.32 0.36
C GLY A 17 -13.34 13.56 1.12
N ASN A 18 -12.68 12.51 1.62
CA ASN A 18 -11.41 12.62 2.34
C ASN A 18 -10.27 11.90 1.61
N PHE A 19 -9.11 12.53 1.53
CA PHE A 19 -7.89 11.92 0.99
C PHE A 19 -7.34 10.91 1.99
N MET A 20 -7.33 9.64 1.61
CA MET A 20 -6.81 8.54 2.43
C MET A 20 -5.31 8.35 2.21
N VAL A 21 -4.85 8.49 0.96
CA VAL A 21 -3.46 8.31 0.57
C VAL A 21 -3.10 9.34 -0.51
N LEU A 22 -1.93 9.96 -0.41
CA LEU A 22 -1.37 10.87 -1.40
C LEU A 22 0.14 10.64 -1.50
N GLY A 23 0.65 10.46 -2.71
CA GLY A 23 2.09 10.26 -2.91
C GLY A 23 2.46 9.79 -4.31
N ARG A 24 3.70 9.35 -4.50
CA ARG A 24 4.12 8.70 -5.75
C ARG A 24 3.50 7.32 -5.85
N THR A 25 3.16 6.91 -7.06
CA THR A 25 2.56 5.58 -7.32
C THR A 25 3.41 4.44 -6.76
N VAL A 26 4.74 4.56 -6.86
CA VAL A 26 5.69 3.58 -6.33
C VAL A 26 5.65 3.48 -4.80
N ASP A 27 5.58 4.62 -4.10
CA ASP A 27 5.55 4.66 -2.64
C ASP A 27 4.22 4.11 -2.11
N ILE A 28 3.12 4.42 -2.80
CA ILE A 28 1.78 3.91 -2.47
C ILE A 28 1.74 2.39 -2.65
N LYS A 29 2.32 1.84 -3.72
CA LYS A 29 2.41 0.38 -3.89
C LYS A 29 3.27 -0.27 -2.82
N GLN A 30 4.38 0.33 -2.43
CA GLN A 30 5.25 -0.23 -1.39
C GLN A 30 4.63 -0.16 0.01
N THR A 31 3.90 0.92 0.32
CA THR A 31 3.37 1.18 1.66
C THR A 31 1.97 0.59 1.87
N CYS A 32 1.14 0.61 0.83
CA CYS A 32 -0.26 0.13 0.89
C CYS A 32 -0.44 -1.23 0.20
N GLY A 33 0.49 -1.62 -0.67
CA GLY A 33 0.50 -2.94 -1.27
C GLY A 33 0.83 -3.97 -0.20
N GLN A 34 -0.19 -4.69 0.24
CA GLN A 34 -0.03 -5.89 1.06
C GLN A 34 0.48 -7.04 0.16
N ARG A 35 1.73 -6.84 -0.24
CA ARG A 35 2.89 -7.68 -0.62
C ARG A 35 2.83 -8.77 -1.67
N CYS A 36 1.70 -9.38 -1.99
CA CYS A 36 1.48 -10.02 -3.30
C CYS A 36 0.14 -10.74 -3.29
N ASN A 37 -0.40 -10.94 -4.48
CA ASN A 37 -1.49 -11.86 -4.70
C ASN A 37 -0.92 -13.20 -5.18
N VAL A 38 -1.45 -14.29 -4.61
CA VAL A 38 -1.16 -15.65 -5.04
C VAL A 38 -2.46 -16.28 -5.48
N VAL A 39 -2.51 -16.77 -6.71
CA VAL A 39 -3.65 -17.49 -7.26
C VAL A 39 -3.23 -18.93 -7.50
N ILE A 40 -3.91 -19.87 -6.86
CA ILE A 40 -3.67 -21.30 -7.04
C ILE A 40 -4.80 -21.89 -7.87
N LYS A 41 -4.47 -22.47 -9.01
CA LYS A 41 -5.39 -23.20 -9.88
C LYS A 41 -5.45 -24.68 -9.45
N MET A 42 -6.65 -25.15 -9.18
CA MET A 42 -6.93 -26.55 -8.88
C MET A 42 -6.95 -27.36 -10.17
N SER A 43 -6.41 -28.59 -10.12
CA SER A 43 -6.56 -29.56 -11.21
C SER A 43 -8.00 -30.08 -11.29
N SER A 44 -8.39 -30.61 -12.45
CA SER A 44 -9.72 -31.21 -12.67
C SER A 44 -10.03 -32.32 -11.66
N GLU A 45 -9.03 -33.09 -11.25
CA GLU A 45 -9.14 -34.15 -10.24
C GLU A 45 -9.35 -33.61 -8.81
N GLN A 46 -9.01 -32.35 -8.56
CA GLN A 46 -9.10 -31.67 -7.27
C GLN A 46 -10.33 -30.75 -7.17
N HIS A 47 -11.30 -30.88 -8.08
CA HIS A 47 -12.56 -30.14 -8.00
C HIS A 47 -13.42 -30.67 -6.84
N GLY A 48 -13.28 -30.05 -5.67
CA GLY A 48 -14.11 -30.36 -4.52
C GLY A 48 -13.87 -29.46 -3.33
N LYS A 49 -14.92 -29.25 -2.52
CA LYS A 49 -14.86 -28.44 -1.28
C LYS A 49 -13.85 -28.95 -0.25
N LYS A 50 -13.47 -30.24 -0.32
CA LYS A 50 -12.47 -30.85 0.57
C LYS A 50 -11.05 -30.49 0.14
N ALA A 51 -10.75 -30.60 -1.16
CA ALA A 51 -9.44 -30.25 -1.72
C ALA A 51 -9.15 -28.76 -1.55
N SER A 52 -10.13 -27.88 -1.83
CA SER A 52 -9.94 -26.44 -1.65
C SER A 52 -9.64 -26.08 -0.19
N LYS A 53 -10.36 -26.67 0.77
CA LYS A 53 -10.07 -26.48 2.21
C LYS A 53 -8.68 -26.97 2.60
N LEU A 54 -8.22 -28.10 2.06
CA LEU A 54 -6.90 -28.65 2.36
C LEU A 54 -5.78 -27.74 1.83
N ILE A 55 -5.94 -27.23 0.59
CA ILE A 55 -5.03 -26.27 -0.01
C ILE A 55 -5.02 -24.98 0.81
N SER A 56 -6.20 -24.40 1.09
CA SER A 56 -6.30 -23.20 1.92
C SER A 56 -5.62 -23.35 3.28
N ARG A 57 -5.83 -24.47 3.98
CA ARG A 57 -5.17 -24.73 5.25
C ARG A 57 -3.66 -24.84 5.09
N SER A 58 -3.19 -25.59 4.10
CA SER A 58 -1.75 -25.77 3.86
C SER A 58 -1.04 -24.46 3.49
N VAL A 59 -1.71 -23.58 2.76
CA VAL A 59 -1.19 -22.26 2.40
C VAL A 59 -1.16 -21.35 3.65
N SER A 60 -2.19 -21.37 4.48
CA SER A 60 -2.21 -20.64 5.75
C SER A 60 -1.17 -21.15 6.77
N ASP A 61 -0.90 -22.45 6.78
CA ASP A 61 0.13 -23.05 7.66
C ASP A 61 1.55 -22.64 7.20
N MET A 62 1.77 -22.50 5.89
CA MET A 62 3.08 -22.13 5.33
C MET A 62 3.32 -20.62 5.32
N PHE A 63 2.28 -19.83 5.09
CA PHE A 63 2.31 -18.38 5.11
C PHE A 63 1.35 -17.87 6.19
N PRO A 64 1.84 -17.68 7.44
CA PRO A 64 0.98 -17.35 8.59
C PRO A 64 0.25 -16.01 8.43
N ASN A 65 0.80 -15.10 7.64
CA ASN A 65 0.21 -13.79 7.32
C ASN A 65 -0.56 -13.78 5.99
N SER A 66 -1.01 -14.94 5.50
CA SER A 66 -1.85 -15.05 4.31
C SER A 66 -3.34 -14.93 4.62
N VAL A 67 -4.06 -14.21 3.78
CA VAL A 67 -5.52 -14.04 3.85
C VAL A 67 -6.15 -14.53 2.56
N ILE A 68 -7.21 -15.33 2.67
CA ILE A 68 -7.98 -15.76 1.49
C ILE A 68 -8.81 -14.57 1.00
N ALA A 69 -8.50 -14.09 -0.20
CA ALA A 69 -9.20 -12.98 -0.82
C ALA A 69 -10.50 -13.44 -1.51
N GLU A 70 -10.44 -14.56 -2.24
CA GLU A 70 -11.57 -15.10 -2.99
C GLU A 70 -11.40 -16.61 -3.23
N VAL A 71 -12.49 -17.38 -3.18
CA VAL A 71 -12.50 -18.81 -3.54
C VAL A 71 -13.44 -19.00 -4.72
N ARG A 72 -12.89 -19.39 -5.87
CA ARG A 72 -13.63 -19.79 -7.07
C ARG A 72 -13.65 -21.32 -7.21
N LYS A 73 -14.42 -21.82 -8.16
CA LYS A 73 -14.59 -23.28 -8.38
C LYS A 73 -13.27 -23.97 -8.75
N ASP A 74 -12.40 -23.29 -9.47
CA ASP A 74 -11.15 -23.78 -10.03
C ASP A 74 -9.92 -23.06 -9.49
N GLN A 75 -10.08 -21.96 -8.77
CA GLN A 75 -8.97 -21.11 -8.33
C GLN A 75 -9.20 -20.57 -6.93
N ILE A 76 -8.12 -20.47 -6.15
CA ILE A 76 -8.14 -19.85 -4.83
C ILE A 76 -7.18 -18.67 -4.83
N TRP A 77 -7.69 -17.52 -4.43
CA TRP A 77 -6.97 -16.26 -4.38
C TRP A 77 -6.56 -15.99 -2.93
N PHE A 78 -5.27 -15.82 -2.72
CA PHE A 78 -4.65 -15.47 -1.46
C PHE A 78 -3.95 -14.13 -1.58
N ARG A 79 -3.88 -13.41 -0.46
CA ARG A 79 -3.09 -12.19 -0.30
C ARG A 79 -2.12 -12.40 0.84
N ILE A 80 -0.83 -12.31 0.56
CA ILE A 80 0.23 -12.46 1.55
C ILE A 80 0.58 -11.07 2.08
N LYS A 81 0.45 -10.86 3.39
CA LYS A 81 0.68 -9.55 4.02
C LYS A 81 2.06 -9.42 4.70
N ASP A 82 2.92 -10.42 4.55
CA ASP A 82 4.15 -10.52 5.33
C ASP A 82 5.25 -9.59 4.84
N GLU A 83 5.71 -8.67 5.71
CA GLU A 83 6.74 -7.68 5.38
C GLU A 83 8.18 -8.21 5.18
N SER A 84 8.41 -9.48 5.46
CA SER A 84 9.74 -10.08 5.43
C SER A 84 9.95 -11.09 4.31
N ILE A 85 8.89 -11.48 3.60
CA ILE A 85 8.96 -12.58 2.63
C ILE A 85 9.51 -12.12 1.27
N TYR A 86 10.44 -12.90 0.72
CA TYR A 86 10.94 -12.72 -0.64
C TYR A 86 10.16 -13.58 -1.63
N TRP A 87 10.19 -13.19 -2.91
CA TRP A 87 9.58 -13.97 -3.98
C TRP A 87 10.11 -15.40 -4.06
N SER A 88 11.40 -15.60 -3.82
CA SER A 88 12.02 -16.93 -3.74
C SER A 88 11.31 -17.82 -2.72
N ASP A 89 11.06 -17.31 -1.52
CA ASP A 89 10.42 -18.07 -0.43
C ASP A 89 8.97 -18.41 -0.78
N VAL A 90 8.28 -17.50 -1.46
CA VAL A 90 6.91 -17.73 -1.95
C VAL A 90 6.91 -18.85 -2.98
N PHE A 91 7.78 -18.79 -3.98
CA PHE A 91 7.85 -19.81 -5.02
C PHE A 91 8.30 -21.17 -4.48
N ASP A 92 9.33 -21.22 -3.64
CA ASP A 92 9.82 -22.45 -3.03
C ASP A 92 8.75 -23.11 -2.15
N GLY A 93 8.03 -22.30 -1.38
CA GLY A 93 6.89 -22.77 -0.60
C GLY A 93 5.79 -23.34 -1.48
N LEU A 94 5.37 -22.59 -2.52
CA LEU A 94 4.31 -23.04 -3.43
C LEU A 94 4.68 -24.31 -4.18
N GLU A 95 5.95 -24.46 -4.57
CA GLU A 95 6.45 -25.67 -5.24
C GLU A 95 6.44 -26.87 -4.30
N THR A 96 6.82 -26.67 -3.03
CA THR A 96 6.72 -27.70 -1.99
C THR A 96 5.26 -28.15 -1.79
N LEU A 97 4.31 -27.20 -1.75
CA LEU A 97 2.89 -27.52 -1.66
C LEU A 97 2.37 -28.21 -2.92
N LYS A 98 2.85 -27.81 -4.10
CA LYS A 98 2.49 -28.43 -5.38
C LYS A 98 2.92 -29.89 -5.42
N GLY A 99 4.13 -30.20 -4.95
CA GLY A 99 4.61 -31.58 -4.82
C GLY A 99 3.74 -32.44 -3.88
N ARG A 100 3.29 -31.86 -2.75
CA ARG A 100 2.49 -32.58 -1.75
C ARG A 100 1.02 -32.75 -2.12
N LEU A 101 0.39 -31.70 -2.66
CA LEU A 101 -1.05 -31.64 -2.90
C LEU A 101 -1.43 -31.87 -4.37
N LYS A 102 -0.46 -31.81 -5.29
CA LYS A 102 -0.63 -32.01 -6.73
C LYS A 102 -1.78 -31.17 -7.31
N PHE A 103 -1.86 -29.89 -6.93
CA PHE A 103 -2.71 -28.92 -7.62
C PHE A 103 -2.10 -28.54 -8.97
N GLY A 104 -2.83 -27.78 -9.80
CA GLY A 104 -2.40 -27.39 -11.14
C GLY A 104 -1.32 -26.32 -11.12
N ASP A 105 -1.61 -25.16 -11.69
CA ASP A 105 -0.67 -24.04 -11.77
C ASP A 105 -0.89 -23.03 -10.65
N TYR A 106 0.11 -22.19 -10.42
CA TYR A 106 -0.02 -21.02 -9.56
C TYR A 106 0.44 -19.77 -10.31
N LEU A 107 -0.10 -18.63 -9.90
CA LEU A 107 0.29 -17.31 -10.36
C LEU A 107 0.60 -16.47 -9.14
N VAL A 108 1.74 -15.79 -9.16
CA VAL A 108 2.12 -14.82 -8.14
C VAL A 108 2.31 -13.48 -8.85
N ASN A 109 1.66 -12.44 -8.36
CA ASN A 109 1.74 -11.10 -8.92
C ASN A 109 1.70 -10.04 -7.83
N ASP A 110 2.27 -8.88 -8.14
CA ASP A 110 2.15 -7.70 -7.28
C ASP A 110 0.70 -7.25 -7.15
N VAL A 111 0.44 -6.53 -6.06
CA VAL A 111 -0.85 -5.86 -5.84
C VAL A 111 -0.94 -4.63 -6.72
N SER A 112 -1.98 -4.55 -7.54
CA SER A 112 -2.25 -3.39 -8.40
C SER A 112 -2.81 -2.20 -7.62
N LEU A 113 -2.66 -0.98 -8.15
CA LEU A 113 -3.29 0.21 -7.56
C LEU A 113 -4.82 0.07 -7.45
N GLY A 114 -5.45 -0.59 -8.43
CA GLY A 114 -6.87 -0.87 -8.39
C GLY A 114 -7.28 -1.74 -7.20
N GLU A 115 -6.45 -2.72 -6.84
CA GLU A 115 -6.70 -3.58 -5.67
C GLU A 115 -6.44 -2.86 -4.36
N ILE A 116 -5.46 -1.97 -4.30
CA ILE A 116 -5.22 -1.09 -3.15
C ILE A 116 -6.46 -0.20 -2.95
N TYR A 117 -6.94 0.45 -4.01
CA TYR A 117 -8.17 1.26 -3.99
C TYR A 117 -9.38 0.44 -3.52
N LEU A 118 -9.57 -0.77 -4.05
CA LEU A 118 -10.65 -1.66 -3.61
C LEU A 118 -10.52 -2.06 -2.15
N GLY A 119 -9.30 -2.20 -1.63
CA GLY A 119 -9.04 -2.39 -0.20
C GLY A 119 -9.65 -1.25 0.63
N TYR A 120 -9.28 -0.01 0.32
CA TYR A 120 -9.81 1.18 0.99
C TYR A 120 -11.33 1.37 0.80
N ALA A 121 -11.89 0.92 -0.32
CA ALA A 121 -13.33 0.93 -0.54
C ALA A 121 -14.07 -0.14 0.28
N ARG A 122 -13.44 -1.31 0.51
CA ARG A 122 -14.05 -2.47 1.20
C ARG A 122 -13.93 -2.43 2.72
N GLU A 123 -12.91 -1.78 3.28
CA GLU A 123 -12.62 -1.75 4.73
C GLU A 123 -13.73 -1.09 5.58
N ARG A 124 -14.71 -0.46 4.92
CA ARG A 124 -15.91 0.14 5.55
C ARG A 124 -16.99 -0.83 6.02
N LYS A 125 -16.66 -2.09 6.32
CA LYS A 125 -17.55 -2.91 7.16
C LYS A 125 -17.23 -2.84 8.65
N MET A 126 -16.05 -2.36 9.05
CA MET A 126 -15.70 -2.21 10.46
C MET A 126 -14.72 -1.05 10.66
N VAL A 127 -15.19 0.05 11.26
CA VAL A 127 -14.56 0.86 12.31
C VAL A 127 -15.08 2.31 12.26
N ASP A 128 -15.58 2.72 13.42
CA ASP A 128 -15.94 4.07 13.84
C ASP A 128 -14.86 5.12 13.53
N PHE A 129 -15.27 6.37 13.40
CA PHE A 129 -14.39 7.51 13.19
C PHE A 129 -13.47 7.75 14.39
N GLY A 130 -12.33 7.06 14.44
CA GLY A 130 -11.16 7.41 15.24
C GLY A 130 -10.06 7.91 14.31
N THR A 131 -9.69 9.18 14.47
CA THR A 131 -8.57 9.91 13.84
C THR A 131 -7.80 9.15 12.75
N ILE A 132 -8.21 9.32 11.49
CA ILE A 132 -7.43 8.87 10.33
C ILE A 132 -6.28 9.85 10.18
N GLU A 133 -5.08 9.47 10.62
CA GLU A 133 -3.86 10.18 10.26
C GLU A 133 -3.67 10.12 8.75
N ILE A 134 -3.77 11.28 8.08
CA ILE A 134 -3.39 11.40 6.67
C ILE A 134 -1.87 11.17 6.62
N LYS A 135 -1.46 9.98 6.16
CA LYS A 135 -0.04 9.71 5.95
C LYS A 135 0.43 10.43 4.69
N TYR A 136 0.92 11.66 4.86
CA TYR A 136 1.59 12.41 3.81
C TYR A 136 2.94 11.74 3.51
N PHE A 137 3.08 11.11 2.35
CA PHE A 137 4.36 10.57 1.86
C PHE A 137 4.90 11.42 0.74
N ASP A 138 5.31 12.64 1.10
CA ASP A 138 6.39 13.39 0.45
C ASP A 138 6.73 14.60 1.34
N LYS A 139 7.95 15.12 1.26
CA LYS A 139 8.36 16.35 1.97
C LYS A 139 7.67 17.61 1.41
N MET A 140 6.34 17.66 1.40
CA MET A 140 5.61 18.91 1.32
C MET A 140 5.33 19.36 2.74
N ARG A 141 6.17 20.31 3.19
CA ARG A 141 5.98 21.09 4.42
C ARG A 141 4.50 21.47 4.55
N PRO A 142 3.85 21.27 5.71
CA PRO A 142 2.48 21.73 5.93
C PRO A 142 2.41 23.26 5.69
N PRO A 143 1.29 23.82 5.19
CA PRO A 143 1.17 25.26 4.95
C PRO A 143 1.18 26.12 6.23
N SER A 144 1.50 25.56 7.40
CA SER A 144 1.49 26.25 8.69
C SER A 144 2.73 27.10 8.98
N GLU A 145 3.60 27.37 8.00
CA GLU A 145 4.74 28.31 8.13
C GLU A 145 4.69 29.49 7.14
N LEU A 146 3.49 29.96 6.76
CA LEU A 146 3.37 31.16 5.92
C LEU A 146 2.90 32.44 6.64
N GLU A 147 2.80 32.44 7.97
CA GLU A 147 2.42 33.63 8.73
C GLU A 147 3.45 33.86 9.84
N THR A 148 4.50 34.64 9.58
CA THR A 148 5.12 35.62 10.49
C THR A 148 6.33 36.27 9.80
N THR A 149 6.10 37.16 8.83
CA THR A 149 6.98 38.32 8.59
C THR A 149 6.15 39.58 8.29
N LEU A 150 5.08 39.79 9.04
CA LEU A 150 4.42 41.09 9.12
C LEU A 150 4.41 41.53 10.59
N GLY A 151 5.56 42.06 11.06
CA GLY A 151 5.67 42.44 12.46
C GLY A 151 7.08 42.74 12.97
N ALA A 152 7.85 43.54 12.24
CA ALA A 152 8.96 44.29 12.85
C ALA A 152 9.32 45.50 11.97
N VAL A 153 8.41 46.47 11.88
CA VAL A 153 8.84 47.86 11.66
C VAL A 153 9.55 48.27 12.95
N GLY A 154 10.83 47.91 13.04
CA GLY A 154 11.74 48.49 14.00
C GLY A 154 12.03 49.92 13.56
N VAL A 155 11.52 50.88 14.32
CA VAL A 155 11.87 52.29 14.23
C VAL A 155 13.40 52.43 14.24
N PRO A 156 14.02 53.05 13.22
CA PRO A 156 15.43 53.39 13.32
C PRO A 156 15.59 54.56 14.31
N SER A 157 16.06 54.25 15.52
CA SER A 157 16.51 55.24 16.50
C SER A 157 17.84 55.85 16.04
N ALA A 158 17.94 57.17 16.15
CA ALA A 158 18.95 58.03 15.56
C ALA A 158 20.40 57.67 15.96
N ALA A 159 21.23 57.38 14.96
CA ALA A 159 22.69 57.47 15.06
C ALA A 159 23.13 58.78 14.38
N GLY A 160 23.88 59.61 15.14
CA GLY A 160 24.27 60.96 14.76
C GLY A 160 25.17 61.05 13.51
N PRO A 161 25.30 62.25 12.93
CA PRO A 161 26.03 62.44 11.67
C PRO A 161 27.54 62.25 11.84
N PRO A 162 28.24 61.67 10.84
CA PRO A 162 29.70 61.64 10.82
C PRO A 162 30.23 63.05 10.53
N GLN A 163 31.03 63.60 11.44
CA GLN A 163 31.83 64.79 11.14
C GLN A 163 32.94 64.41 10.15
N ALA A 164 32.87 65.00 8.97
CA ALA A 164 34.02 65.13 8.08
C ALA A 164 35.02 66.10 8.72
N SER A 165 36.26 65.68 8.91
CA SER A 165 37.40 66.58 8.94
C SER A 165 38.44 66.07 7.96
N ASN A 166 38.57 66.83 6.88
CA ASN A 166 39.72 66.83 5.99
C ASN A 166 40.92 67.46 6.73
N SER A 167 42.11 67.05 6.25
CA SER A 167 43.45 67.60 6.46
C SER A 167 44.33 66.87 7.47
#